data_AF-A0A5J5U1T1-F1
#
_entry.id   AF-A0A5J5U1T1-F1
#
_cell.length_a   1.000
_cell.length_b   1.000
_cell.length_c   1.000
_cell.angle_alpha   90.00
_cell.angle_beta   90.00
_cell.angle_gamma   90.00
#
_symmetry.space_group_name_H-M   'P 1'
#
loop_
_entity.id
_entity.type
_entity.pdbx_description
1 polymer ?
#
loop_
_entity_poly.entity_id
_entity_poly.type
_entity_poly.pdbx_seq_one_letter_code
_entity_poly.pdbx_strand_id
1 'polypeptide(L)'
;MESVRCWFNKLKSSKKKEAAGNAKEGSKPPAGEEVPSNVTKQRVEAAKQYIENHYKKQMKSLQERKERRDILEKKLADAEVSEEEHNNLLKYFEKKETEYMHLQRHKMGADDFEPLTMIGKGAFGEVRICREKATGHVYAMKKLKKSEMLRRGQVEHVKAERNLLAEVDSNCIVKLYCSFQDEEYLYLIMEYLSGGDMMTLLMRKDTLTEDEARFYVGETVLAIESIHKHNYIHRDIKPDNLLLDRNGHMKLSDFGLCKPLDCSNLQEKDFSTANNLSGALLSDGRPAAPKRTQQEQLQHWQRNRRMLAYSTVGTPDYIAPEVLLKKGYGMECDWWSLGAIMYEMLVGYPPFYSDEPMSTCRKIVNWRTHLKFPEEAKLSPEAKDLISKLLCNVEQRLAQKAPMKLRCCAIHPWFKGIEWDKLYQMKAAFIPEVNDELDTQNFEKFEEVDNQIPSAAKSGPWRKMLSSKDINFMGYTYKNVEIVNNNQLPGIAELKKKSSKPKRPSIKSLFEDEVAAAANQPVQGSFLNLLPTQIEAPEAENHSRK
;
A
#
# COMPACT_ATOMS: atom_id res chain seq x y z
N MET A 1 17.31 -37.65 -0.15
CA MET A 1 18.40 -36.99 -0.94
C MET A 1 18.73 -37.71 -2.25
N GLU A 2 18.49 -39.02 -2.40
CA GLU A 2 18.94 -39.78 -3.59
C GLU A 2 18.06 -39.60 -4.84
N SER A 3 16.76 -39.34 -4.68
CA SER A 3 15.82 -39.17 -5.79
C SER A 3 16.13 -37.93 -6.66
N VAL A 4 16.67 -36.87 -6.05
CA VAL A 4 17.00 -35.59 -6.73
C VAL A 4 18.30 -35.70 -7.56
N ARG A 5 19.27 -36.52 -7.12
CA ARG A 5 20.50 -36.79 -7.90
C ARG A 5 20.22 -37.62 -9.15
N CYS A 6 19.26 -38.55 -9.09
CA CYS A 6 18.87 -39.37 -10.24
C CYS A 6 18.29 -38.52 -11.39
N TRP A 7 17.46 -37.52 -11.04
CA TRP A 7 16.87 -36.60 -12.01
C TRP A 7 17.90 -35.68 -12.69
N PHE A 8 18.87 -35.17 -11.92
CA PHE A 8 19.94 -34.30 -12.46
C PHE A 8 20.92 -35.03 -13.38
N ASN A 9 21.21 -36.32 -13.13
CA ASN A 9 22.11 -37.10 -13.97
C ASN A 9 21.47 -37.49 -15.31
N LYS A 10 20.15 -37.71 -15.36
CA LYS A 10 19.41 -37.94 -16.61
C LYS A 10 19.43 -36.72 -17.54
N LEU A 11 19.42 -35.50 -16.99
CA LEU A 11 19.50 -34.27 -17.78
C LEU A 11 20.90 -34.02 -18.37
N LYS A 12 21.96 -34.44 -17.66
CA LYS A 12 23.35 -34.25 -18.11
C LYS A 12 23.77 -35.23 -19.20
N SER A 13 23.26 -36.47 -19.21
CA SER A 13 23.61 -37.44 -20.25
C SER A 13 23.04 -37.08 -21.63
N SER A 14 21.97 -36.28 -21.68
CA SER A 14 21.36 -35.85 -22.95
C SER A 14 22.17 -34.79 -23.70
N LYS A 15 23.11 -34.08 -23.05
CA LYS A 15 23.89 -33.00 -23.68
C LYS A 15 25.26 -33.43 -24.23
N LYS A 16 25.68 -34.68 -24.04
CA LYS A 16 27.07 -35.10 -24.33
C LYS A 16 27.23 -36.02 -25.56
N LYS A 17 26.18 -36.20 -26.38
CA LYS A 17 26.18 -37.14 -27.51
C LYS A 17 26.15 -36.51 -28.92
N GLU A 18 26.38 -35.20 -29.06
CA GLU A 18 26.32 -34.49 -30.36
C GLU A 18 27.65 -33.87 -30.82
N ALA A 19 28.80 -34.51 -30.55
CA ALA A 19 30.07 -34.04 -31.12
C ALA A 19 31.02 -35.21 -31.41
N ALA A 20 30.79 -35.93 -32.52
CA ALA A 20 31.80 -36.54 -33.39
C ALA A 20 31.15 -37.54 -34.39
N GLY A 21 31.46 -37.41 -35.68
CA GLY A 21 31.33 -38.51 -36.66
C GLY A 21 30.46 -38.20 -37.89
N ASN A 22 31.09 -38.25 -39.07
CA ASN A 22 30.54 -37.95 -40.40
C ASN A 22 30.18 -39.24 -41.17
N ALA A 23 29.38 -39.10 -42.24
CA ALA A 23 29.09 -40.02 -43.37
C ALA A 23 27.79 -40.86 -43.37
N LYS A 24 26.88 -40.43 -44.27
CA LYS A 24 25.92 -41.15 -45.16
C LYS A 24 25.21 -42.43 -44.65
N GLU A 25 23.89 -42.34 -44.45
CA GLU A 25 22.84 -42.95 -45.29
C GLU A 25 21.44 -42.63 -44.75
N GLY A 26 20.44 -42.63 -45.63
CA GLY A 26 19.14 -42.00 -45.42
C GLY A 26 18.26 -42.63 -44.34
N SER A 27 17.68 -41.78 -43.49
CA SER A 27 16.39 -42.00 -42.85
C SER A 27 15.81 -40.65 -42.41
N LYS A 28 14.53 -40.42 -42.72
CA LYS A 28 13.80 -39.18 -42.41
C LYS A 28 13.80 -38.91 -40.89
N PRO A 29 14.05 -37.67 -40.42
CA PRO A 29 13.81 -37.33 -39.03
C PRO A 29 12.28 -37.26 -38.76
N PRO A 30 11.80 -37.67 -37.58
CA PRO A 30 10.40 -37.51 -37.22
C PRO A 30 10.07 -36.02 -37.09
N ALA A 31 8.93 -35.65 -37.64
CA ALA A 31 8.42 -34.30 -37.64
C ALA A 31 8.08 -33.82 -36.21
N GLY A 32 8.49 -32.59 -35.89
CA GLY A 32 7.75 -31.68 -35.02
C GLY A 32 8.07 -31.71 -33.52
N GLU A 33 9.29 -31.32 -33.11
CA GLU A 33 9.39 -30.57 -31.85
C GLU A 33 8.83 -29.16 -32.10
N GLU A 34 7.51 -29.00 -31.94
CA GLU A 34 6.90 -27.68 -31.94
C GLU A 34 7.56 -26.83 -30.84
N VAL A 35 8.25 -25.77 -31.26
CA VAL A 35 8.82 -24.78 -30.34
C VAL A 35 7.69 -24.33 -29.40
N PRO A 36 7.84 -24.47 -28.07
CA PRO A 36 6.75 -24.15 -27.15
C PRO A 36 6.29 -22.73 -27.36
N SER A 37 4.98 -22.52 -27.46
CA SER A 37 4.40 -21.18 -27.61
C SER A 37 4.95 -20.23 -26.53
N ASN A 38 5.05 -18.94 -26.84
CA ASN A 38 5.50 -17.96 -25.84
C ASN A 38 4.65 -17.98 -24.56
N VAL A 39 3.36 -18.30 -24.68
CA VAL A 39 2.45 -18.50 -23.54
C VAL A 39 2.87 -19.71 -22.70
N THR A 40 3.25 -20.81 -23.36
CA THR A 40 3.77 -22.02 -22.68
C THR A 40 5.08 -21.72 -21.96
N LYS A 41 6.01 -20.97 -22.59
CA LYS A 41 7.28 -20.56 -21.96
C LYS A 41 7.05 -19.70 -20.72
N GLN A 42 6.15 -18.71 -20.81
CA GLN A 42 5.76 -17.87 -19.67
C GLN A 42 5.13 -18.69 -18.54
N ARG A 43 4.25 -19.66 -18.87
CA ARG A 43 3.66 -20.58 -17.87
C ARG A 43 4.69 -21.44 -17.17
N VAL A 44 5.70 -21.94 -17.90
CA VAL A 44 6.78 -22.75 -17.33
C VAL A 44 7.64 -21.91 -16.38
N GLU A 45 8.02 -20.70 -16.77
CA GLU A 45 8.80 -19.80 -15.91
C GLU A 45 8.01 -19.39 -14.66
N ALA A 46 6.71 -19.12 -14.83
CA ALA A 46 5.79 -18.84 -13.74
C ALA A 46 5.69 -20.02 -12.76
N ALA A 47 5.49 -21.25 -13.28
CA ALA A 47 5.43 -22.46 -12.47
C ALA A 47 6.74 -22.71 -11.72
N LYS A 48 7.88 -22.49 -12.39
CA LYS A 48 9.22 -22.61 -11.79
C LYS A 48 9.39 -21.63 -10.63
N GLN A 49 9.11 -20.34 -10.84
CA GLN A 49 9.18 -19.33 -9.77
C GLN A 49 8.24 -19.66 -8.61
N TYR A 50 7.01 -20.11 -8.89
CA TYR A 50 6.06 -20.53 -7.85
C TYR A 50 6.61 -21.68 -7.00
N ILE A 51 7.13 -22.73 -7.64
CA ILE A 51 7.70 -23.90 -6.97
C ILE A 51 8.92 -23.51 -6.14
N GLU A 52 9.85 -22.74 -6.71
CA GLU A 52 11.06 -22.29 -6.00
C GLU A 52 10.69 -21.45 -4.77
N ASN A 53 9.77 -20.51 -4.90
CA ASN A 53 9.31 -19.68 -3.79
C ASN A 53 8.57 -20.50 -2.72
N HIS A 54 7.78 -21.49 -3.14
CA HIS A 54 7.08 -22.39 -2.21
C HIS A 54 8.07 -23.16 -1.33
N TYR A 55 9.09 -23.78 -1.93
CA TYR A 55 10.11 -24.52 -1.19
C TYR A 55 11.01 -23.61 -0.36
N LYS A 56 11.41 -22.45 -0.88
CA LYS A 56 12.17 -21.45 -0.09
C LYS A 56 11.39 -21.01 1.16
N LYS A 57 10.09 -20.73 1.03
CA LYS A 57 9.24 -20.32 2.17
C LYS A 57 9.06 -21.46 3.17
N GLN A 58 8.86 -22.70 2.70
CA GLN A 58 8.81 -23.87 3.60
C GLN A 58 10.12 -24.06 4.36
N MET A 59 11.27 -24.03 3.68
CA MET A 59 12.57 -24.21 4.32
C MET A 59 12.85 -23.11 5.35
N LYS A 60 12.54 -21.85 5.02
CA LYS A 60 12.64 -20.73 5.98
C LYS A 60 11.76 -20.96 7.21
N SER A 61 10.50 -21.36 7.01
CA SER A 61 9.58 -21.64 8.12
C SER A 61 10.05 -22.79 9.02
N LEU A 62 10.64 -23.84 8.44
CA LEU A 62 11.21 -24.96 9.21
C LEU A 62 12.44 -24.52 10.01
N GLN A 63 13.31 -23.72 9.40
CA GLN A 63 14.50 -23.18 10.04
C GLN A 63 14.12 -22.27 11.23
N GLU A 64 13.19 -21.34 11.03
CA GLU A 64 12.70 -20.46 12.10
C GLU A 64 12.05 -21.25 13.24
N ARG A 65 11.29 -22.31 12.93
CA ARG A 65 10.70 -23.18 13.94
C ARG A 65 11.76 -23.91 14.76
N LYS A 66 12.82 -24.40 14.10
CA LYS A 66 13.95 -25.04 14.78
C LYS A 66 14.67 -24.06 15.69
N GLU A 67 14.96 -22.85 15.22
CA GLU A 67 15.62 -21.81 16.01
C GLU A 67 14.81 -21.42 17.25
N ARG A 68 13.48 -21.27 17.12
CA ARG A 68 12.61 -20.97 18.28
C ARG A 68 12.63 -22.09 19.31
N ARG A 69 12.63 -23.35 18.85
CA ARG A 69 12.76 -24.52 19.71
C ARG A 69 14.12 -24.56 20.41
N ASP A 70 15.21 -24.36 19.68
CA ASP A 70 16.57 -24.37 20.22
C ASP A 70 16.77 -23.28 21.30
N ILE A 71 16.14 -22.11 21.13
CA ILE A 71 16.16 -21.03 22.14
C ILE A 71 15.41 -21.45 23.40
N LEU A 72 14.23 -22.08 23.27
CA LEU A 72 13.46 -22.55 24.42
C LEU A 72 14.22 -23.63 25.19
N GLU A 73 14.77 -24.63 24.48
CA GLU A 73 15.54 -25.71 25.11
C GLU A 73 16.77 -25.19 25.87
N LYS A 74 17.49 -24.20 25.31
CA LYS A 74 18.60 -23.54 26.04
C LYS A 74 18.13 -22.82 27.30
N LYS A 75 17.02 -22.08 27.23
CA LYS A 75 16.47 -21.38 28.40
C LYS A 75 15.99 -22.34 29.49
N LEU A 76 15.46 -23.51 29.09
CA LEU A 76 15.04 -24.56 30.00
C LEU A 76 16.23 -25.32 30.60
N ALA A 77 17.37 -25.39 29.90
CA ALA A 77 18.61 -25.93 30.46
C ALA A 77 19.30 -24.96 31.43
N ASP A 78 19.21 -23.65 31.17
CA ASP A 78 19.78 -22.60 32.04
C ASP A 78 18.95 -22.36 33.32
N ALA A 79 17.67 -22.73 33.30
CA ALA A 79 16.78 -22.71 34.45
C ALA A 79 16.80 -24.11 35.08
N GLU A 80 17.09 -24.23 36.38
CA GLU A 80 17.03 -25.51 37.12
C GLU A 80 15.56 -25.95 37.33
N VAL A 81 14.83 -26.17 36.24
CA VAL A 81 13.42 -26.58 36.23
C VAL A 81 13.31 -28.10 36.37
N SER A 82 12.24 -28.59 37.01
CA SER A 82 12.01 -30.04 37.10
C SER A 82 11.76 -30.67 35.73
N GLU A 83 12.05 -31.97 35.57
CA GLU A 83 11.80 -32.68 34.30
C GLU A 83 10.31 -32.67 33.88
N GLU A 84 9.40 -32.64 34.86
CA GLU A 84 7.96 -32.59 34.60
C GLU A 84 7.54 -31.22 34.05
N GLU A 85 8.04 -30.13 34.64
CA GLU A 85 7.80 -28.76 34.15
C GLU A 85 8.45 -28.53 32.79
N HIS A 86 9.64 -29.09 32.55
CA HIS A 86 10.31 -29.07 31.25
C HIS A 86 9.43 -29.71 30.18
N ASN A 87 8.92 -30.92 30.43
CA ASN A 87 8.06 -31.63 29.49
C ASN A 87 6.72 -30.91 29.24
N ASN A 88 6.13 -30.29 30.27
CA ASN A 88 4.90 -29.51 30.13
C ASN A 88 5.12 -28.25 29.28
N LEU A 89 6.24 -27.55 29.45
CA LEU A 89 6.59 -26.37 28.66
C LEU A 89 6.86 -26.72 27.18
N LEU A 90 7.52 -27.85 26.91
CA LEU A 90 7.70 -28.35 25.53
C LEU A 90 6.37 -28.68 24.86
N LYS A 91 5.46 -29.41 25.54
CA LYS A 91 4.12 -29.71 25.02
C LYS A 91 3.30 -28.45 24.75
N TYR A 92 3.37 -27.47 25.67
CA TYR A 92 2.72 -26.18 25.49
C TYR A 92 3.28 -25.43 24.27
N PHE A 93 4.61 -25.41 24.10
CA PHE A 93 5.27 -24.82 22.94
C PHE A 93 4.87 -25.51 21.62
N GLU A 94 4.77 -26.83 21.59
CA GLU A 94 4.31 -27.58 20.41
C GLU A 94 2.86 -27.24 20.04
N LYS A 95 1.97 -27.11 21.05
CA LYS A 95 0.59 -26.66 20.85
C LYS A 95 0.58 -25.26 20.23
N LYS A 96 1.38 -24.33 20.77
CA LYS A 96 1.51 -22.95 20.28
C LYS A 96 2.10 -22.86 18.87
N GLU A 97 3.09 -23.68 18.53
CA GLU A 97 3.63 -23.80 17.15
C GLU A 97 2.58 -24.36 16.19
N THR A 98 1.73 -25.28 16.67
CA THR A 98 0.63 -25.84 15.86
C THR A 98 -0.43 -24.78 15.60
N GLU A 99 -0.88 -24.06 16.62
CA GLU A 99 -1.77 -22.89 16.50
C GLU A 99 -1.20 -21.85 15.53
N TYR A 100 0.09 -21.51 15.68
CA TYR A 100 0.80 -20.60 14.79
C TYR A 100 0.79 -21.09 13.33
N MET A 101 1.05 -22.38 13.07
CA MET A 101 0.97 -22.95 11.73
C MET A 101 -0.45 -22.93 11.16
N HIS A 102 -1.48 -23.17 11.97
CA HIS A 102 -2.87 -23.07 11.52
C HIS A 102 -3.21 -21.63 11.11
N LEU A 103 -2.82 -20.64 11.92
CA LEU A 103 -3.02 -19.22 11.64
C LEU A 103 -2.27 -18.76 10.38
N GLN A 104 -1.08 -19.32 10.12
CA GLN A 104 -0.31 -19.07 8.89
C GLN A 104 -0.91 -19.73 7.64
N ARG A 105 -1.69 -20.81 7.81
CA ARG A 105 -2.38 -21.50 6.70
C ARG A 105 -3.71 -20.85 6.35
N HIS A 106 -4.34 -20.13 7.27
CA HIS A 106 -5.55 -19.37 6.98
C HIS A 106 -5.22 -18.25 5.99
N LYS A 107 -5.63 -18.43 4.74
CA LYS A 107 -5.51 -17.41 3.72
C LYS A 107 -6.68 -16.45 3.90
N MET A 108 -6.38 -15.20 4.24
CA MET A 108 -7.38 -14.13 4.23
C MET A 108 -7.98 -14.04 2.83
N GLY A 109 -9.30 -14.02 2.75
CA GLY A 109 -10.08 -13.87 1.53
C GLY A 109 -11.12 -12.76 1.66
N ALA A 110 -11.80 -12.46 0.56
CA ALA A 110 -12.85 -11.43 0.54
C ALA A 110 -13.98 -11.75 1.53
N ASP A 111 -14.29 -13.04 1.72
CA ASP A 111 -15.37 -13.51 2.60
C ASP A 111 -15.10 -13.26 4.10
N ASP A 112 -13.85 -13.00 4.49
CA ASP A 112 -13.48 -12.66 5.87
C ASP A 112 -13.86 -11.22 6.24
N PHE A 113 -14.23 -10.40 5.24
CA PHE A 113 -14.58 -9.01 5.40
C PHE A 113 -16.04 -8.76 5.01
N GLU A 114 -16.70 -7.91 5.78
CA GLU A 114 -18.00 -7.36 5.46
C GLU A 114 -17.79 -5.98 4.80
N PRO A 115 -18.06 -5.81 3.50
CA PRO A 115 -18.00 -4.51 2.85
C PRO A 115 -19.18 -3.64 3.31
N LEU A 116 -18.87 -2.42 3.71
CA LEU A 116 -19.81 -1.41 4.17
C LEU A 116 -19.88 -0.30 3.09
N THR A 117 -19.77 0.95 3.50
CA THR A 117 -19.95 2.14 2.66
C THR A 117 -18.81 2.33 1.65
N MET A 118 -19.17 2.74 0.42
CA MET A 118 -18.20 3.18 -0.58
C MET A 118 -17.67 4.58 -0.24
N ILE A 119 -16.35 4.71 -0.19
CA ILE A 119 -15.65 5.97 0.15
C ILE A 119 -14.82 6.50 -1.01
N GLY A 120 -14.63 5.73 -2.09
CA GLY A 120 -13.89 6.19 -3.25
C GLY A 120 -14.16 5.35 -4.49
N LYS A 121 -14.04 5.98 -5.66
CA LYS A 121 -14.19 5.33 -6.97
C LYS A 121 -13.02 5.72 -7.86
N GLY A 122 -12.27 4.72 -8.31
CA GLY A 122 -11.10 4.90 -9.16
C GLY A 122 -11.31 4.36 -10.57
N ALA A 123 -10.31 4.55 -11.43
CA ALA A 123 -10.36 4.10 -12.83
C ALA A 123 -10.47 2.57 -13.00
N PHE A 124 -9.99 1.80 -12.01
CA PHE A 124 -9.91 0.33 -12.07
C PHE A 124 -10.81 -0.37 -11.05
N GLY A 125 -11.54 0.38 -10.21
CA GLY A 125 -12.24 -0.21 -9.09
C GLY A 125 -12.77 0.80 -8.09
N GLU A 126 -13.01 0.34 -6.88
CA GLU A 126 -13.65 1.10 -5.80
C GLU A 126 -12.93 0.88 -4.47
N VAL A 127 -13.10 1.83 -3.57
CA VAL A 127 -12.63 1.76 -2.18
C VAL A 127 -13.85 1.79 -1.28
N ARG A 128 -13.97 0.79 -0.40
CA ARG A 128 -15.05 0.71 0.59
C ARG A 128 -14.47 0.61 1.99
N ILE A 129 -15.20 1.11 2.97
CA ILE A 129 -15.00 0.70 4.35
C ILE A 129 -15.40 -0.77 4.45
N CYS A 130 -14.64 -1.56 5.19
CA CYS A 130 -15.03 -2.92 5.52
C CYS A 130 -14.74 -3.24 6.99
N ARG A 131 -15.46 -4.22 7.51
CA ARG A 131 -15.25 -4.76 8.86
C ARG A 131 -14.74 -6.19 8.76
N GLU A 132 -13.64 -6.50 9.44
CA GLU A 132 -13.17 -7.88 9.55
C GLU A 132 -14.11 -8.66 10.49
N LYS A 133 -14.69 -9.77 10.00
CA LYS A 133 -15.71 -10.52 10.74
C LYS A 133 -15.18 -11.16 12.03
N ALA A 134 -13.91 -11.57 12.02
CA ALA A 134 -13.30 -12.25 13.16
C ALA A 134 -12.97 -11.31 14.32
N THR A 135 -12.54 -10.08 14.02
CA THR A 135 -12.01 -9.14 15.03
C THR A 135 -12.89 -7.92 15.24
N GLY A 136 -13.84 -7.67 14.34
CA GLY A 136 -14.66 -6.46 14.32
C GLY A 136 -13.91 -5.19 13.88
N HIS A 137 -12.62 -5.28 13.53
CA HIS A 137 -11.81 -4.11 13.19
C HIS A 137 -12.22 -3.54 11.82
N VAL A 138 -12.18 -2.21 11.73
CA VAL A 138 -12.56 -1.44 10.54
C VAL A 138 -11.33 -1.14 9.69
N TYR A 139 -11.47 -1.32 8.37
CA TYR A 139 -10.42 -1.10 7.38
C TYR A 139 -10.97 -0.39 6.14
N ALA A 140 -10.06 0.15 5.32
CA ALA A 140 -10.36 0.55 3.96
C ALA A 140 -9.95 -0.58 2.99
N MET A 141 -10.90 -1.12 2.23
CA MET A 141 -10.68 -2.13 1.20
C MET A 141 -10.70 -1.49 -0.19
N LYS A 142 -9.56 -1.50 -0.88
CA LYS A 142 -9.46 -1.15 -2.31
C LYS A 142 -9.61 -2.41 -3.14
N LYS A 143 -10.69 -2.48 -3.92
CA LYS A 143 -11.06 -3.59 -4.81
C LYS A 143 -10.81 -3.21 -6.27
N LEU A 144 -9.90 -3.90 -6.94
CA LEU A 144 -9.42 -3.57 -8.29
C LEU A 144 -9.73 -4.70 -9.29
N LYS A 145 -10.30 -4.37 -10.45
CA LYS A 145 -10.73 -5.37 -11.44
C LYS A 145 -9.59 -5.82 -12.35
N LYS A 146 -9.22 -7.10 -12.31
CA LYS A 146 -8.10 -7.68 -13.08
C LYS A 146 -8.24 -7.45 -14.59
N SER A 147 -9.45 -7.64 -15.13
CA SER A 147 -9.70 -7.49 -16.58
C SER A 147 -9.45 -6.07 -17.07
N GLU A 148 -9.78 -5.07 -16.24
CA GLU A 148 -9.63 -3.66 -16.60
C GLU A 148 -8.16 -3.24 -16.63
N MET A 149 -7.39 -3.72 -15.65
CA MET A 149 -5.95 -3.48 -15.57
C MET A 149 -5.18 -4.14 -16.72
N LEU A 150 -5.55 -5.37 -17.09
CA LEU A 150 -4.96 -6.07 -18.24
C LEU A 150 -5.27 -5.34 -19.55
N ARG A 151 -6.52 -4.92 -19.75
CA ARG A 151 -6.94 -4.17 -20.94
C ARG A 151 -6.16 -2.87 -21.13
N ARG A 152 -5.81 -2.19 -20.04
CA ARG A 152 -5.10 -0.91 -20.05
C ARG A 152 -3.57 -1.05 -19.93
N GLY A 153 -3.04 -2.26 -19.75
CA GLY A 153 -1.60 -2.50 -19.58
C GLY A 153 -1.02 -1.96 -18.27
N GLN A 154 -1.82 -1.85 -17.20
CA GLN A 154 -1.46 -1.17 -15.95
C GLN A 154 -1.11 -2.15 -14.81
N VAL A 155 -0.66 -3.36 -15.15
CA VAL A 155 -0.37 -4.42 -14.16
C VAL A 155 0.82 -4.06 -13.27
N GLU A 156 1.88 -3.51 -13.85
CA GLU A 156 3.12 -3.17 -13.12
C GLU A 156 2.88 -2.06 -12.08
N HIS A 157 1.99 -1.12 -12.40
CA HIS A 157 1.57 -0.05 -11.50
C HIS A 157 0.92 -0.57 -10.21
N VAL A 158 0.01 -1.56 -10.32
CA VAL A 158 -0.65 -2.15 -9.14
C VAL A 158 0.33 -2.99 -8.30
N LYS A 159 1.32 -3.62 -8.94
CA LYS A 159 2.40 -4.30 -8.21
C LYS A 159 3.29 -3.32 -7.47
N ALA A 160 3.63 -2.19 -8.09
CA ALA A 160 4.43 -1.14 -7.50
C ALA A 160 3.74 -0.52 -6.28
N GLU A 161 2.45 -0.19 -6.39
CA GLU A 161 1.64 0.31 -5.27
C GLU A 161 1.71 -0.63 -4.07
N ARG A 162 1.43 -1.92 -4.29
CA ARG A 162 1.48 -2.93 -3.23
C ARG A 162 2.88 -3.08 -2.65
N ASN A 163 3.93 -3.08 -3.48
CA ASN A 163 5.31 -3.22 -3.00
C ASN A 163 5.71 -2.06 -2.10
N LEU A 164 5.45 -0.82 -2.54
CA LEU A 164 5.74 0.38 -1.77
C LEU A 164 5.03 0.33 -0.42
N LEU A 165 3.72 0.06 -0.42
CA LEU A 165 2.93 -0.03 0.81
C LEU A 165 3.36 -1.18 1.75
N ALA A 166 3.96 -2.23 1.22
CA ALA A 166 4.47 -3.35 2.01
C ALA A 166 5.90 -3.13 2.53
N GLU A 167 6.70 -2.29 1.86
CA GLU A 167 8.11 -2.01 2.17
C GLU A 167 8.28 -0.75 3.04
N VAL A 168 7.45 0.27 2.84
CA VAL A 168 7.56 1.57 3.49
C VAL A 168 6.65 1.62 4.71
N ASP A 169 7.23 1.39 5.90
CA ASP A 169 6.55 1.65 7.17
C ASP A 169 6.93 3.06 7.69
N SER A 170 6.02 4.00 7.51
CA SER A 170 6.18 5.40 7.91
C SER A 170 4.84 5.97 8.33
N ASN A 171 4.82 6.80 9.37
CA ASN A 171 3.60 7.48 9.83
C ASN A 171 3.03 8.42 8.76
N CYS A 172 3.83 8.80 7.76
CA CYS A 172 3.44 9.69 6.67
C CYS A 172 2.72 8.98 5.51
N ILE A 173 2.65 7.65 5.52
CA ILE A 173 2.14 6.81 4.43
C ILE A 173 1.02 5.93 4.97
N VAL A 174 -0.03 5.72 4.17
CA VAL A 174 -1.12 4.79 4.50
C VAL A 174 -0.56 3.38 4.71
N LYS A 175 -0.92 2.74 5.83
CA LYS A 175 -0.51 1.38 6.16
C LYS A 175 -1.31 0.33 5.40
N LEU A 176 -0.61 -0.67 4.86
CA LEU A 176 -1.18 -1.88 4.28
C LEU A 176 -1.11 -3.05 5.28
N TYR A 177 -2.26 -3.61 5.64
CA TYR A 177 -2.36 -4.77 6.52
C TYR A 177 -2.19 -6.07 5.74
N CYS A 178 -2.91 -6.21 4.62
CA CYS A 178 -2.79 -7.37 3.75
C CYS A 178 -3.26 -7.07 2.33
N SER A 179 -2.87 -7.93 1.40
CA SER A 179 -3.40 -7.96 0.04
C SER A 179 -3.71 -9.40 -0.36
N PHE A 180 -4.79 -9.58 -1.11
CA PHE A 180 -5.21 -10.89 -1.61
C PHE A 180 -5.92 -10.74 -2.96
N GLN A 181 -6.30 -11.87 -3.57
CA GLN A 181 -6.94 -11.88 -4.88
C GLN A 181 -7.92 -13.04 -4.99
N ASP A 182 -8.96 -12.86 -5.79
CA ASP A 182 -9.87 -13.92 -6.23
C ASP A 182 -9.78 -14.10 -7.76
N GLU A 183 -10.74 -14.76 -8.40
CA GLU A 183 -10.74 -14.99 -9.86
C GLU A 183 -10.85 -13.68 -10.68
N GLU A 184 -11.47 -12.64 -10.14
CA GLU A 184 -11.85 -11.42 -10.88
C GLU A 184 -11.14 -10.14 -10.39
N TYR A 185 -10.78 -10.09 -9.11
CA TYR A 185 -10.36 -8.89 -8.40
C TYR A 185 -9.07 -9.08 -7.62
N LEU A 186 -8.41 -7.96 -7.38
CA LEU A 186 -7.33 -7.77 -6.42
C LEU A 186 -7.83 -6.90 -5.27
N TYR A 187 -7.33 -7.18 -4.08
CA TYR A 187 -7.75 -6.51 -2.85
C TYR A 187 -6.54 -6.00 -2.08
N LEU A 188 -6.62 -4.76 -1.60
CA LEU A 188 -5.71 -4.16 -0.63
C LEU A 188 -6.51 -3.78 0.62
N ILE A 189 -6.10 -4.27 1.78
CA ILE A 189 -6.67 -3.93 3.09
C ILE A 189 -5.75 -2.94 3.76
N MET A 190 -6.23 -1.72 3.91
CA MET A 190 -5.47 -0.56 4.36
C MET A 190 -6.09 0.03 5.64
N GLU A 191 -5.34 0.86 6.36
CA GLU A 191 -5.91 1.64 7.45
C GLU A 191 -7.02 2.56 6.92
N TYR A 192 -8.10 2.67 7.69
CA TYR A 192 -9.17 3.60 7.41
C TYR A 192 -8.85 4.97 8.03
N LEU A 193 -8.87 6.02 7.19
CA LEU A 193 -8.57 7.39 7.58
C LEU A 193 -9.85 8.24 7.56
N SER A 194 -10.53 8.33 8.70
CA SER A 194 -11.86 8.95 8.80
C SER A 194 -11.89 10.48 8.62
N GLY A 195 -10.73 11.13 8.56
CA GLY A 195 -10.61 12.57 8.30
C GLY A 195 -10.87 12.97 6.85
N GLY A 196 -11.04 12.01 5.93
CA GLY A 196 -11.24 12.26 4.51
C GLY A 196 -9.95 12.68 3.81
N ASP A 197 -10.07 13.44 2.73
CA ASP A 197 -8.95 13.92 1.92
C ASP A 197 -8.80 15.45 1.97
N MET A 198 -7.59 15.93 1.63
CA MET A 198 -7.26 17.35 1.63
C MET A 198 -8.09 18.14 0.61
N MET A 199 -8.52 17.51 -0.50
CA MET A 199 -9.40 18.15 -1.48
C MET A 199 -10.74 18.54 -0.82
N THR A 200 -11.35 17.62 -0.08
CA THR A 200 -12.60 17.85 0.65
C THR A 200 -12.44 18.94 1.72
N LEU A 201 -11.29 18.99 2.41
CA LEU A 201 -10.99 20.07 3.36
C LEU A 201 -10.92 21.44 2.65
N LEU A 202 -10.22 21.53 1.51
CA LEU A 202 -10.12 22.76 0.72
C LEU A 202 -11.47 23.19 0.14
N MET A 203 -12.33 22.25 -0.24
CA MET A 203 -13.70 22.55 -0.67
C MET A 203 -14.59 23.11 0.46
N ARG A 204 -14.29 22.80 1.72
CA ARG A 204 -15.05 23.29 2.87
C ARG A 204 -14.55 24.64 3.38
N LYS A 205 -13.23 24.84 3.39
CA LYS A 205 -12.61 26.06 3.95
C LYS A 205 -12.31 27.14 2.92
N ASP A 206 -12.43 26.83 1.62
CA ASP A 206 -12.01 27.64 0.48
C ASP A 206 -10.50 27.91 0.39
N THR A 207 -9.89 28.32 1.50
CA THR A 207 -8.46 28.58 1.67
C THR A 207 -8.02 28.17 3.08
N LEU A 208 -6.74 27.93 3.25
CA LEU A 208 -6.08 27.72 4.54
C LEU A 208 -5.26 28.96 4.89
N THR A 209 -5.15 29.22 6.19
CA THR A 209 -4.19 30.23 6.67
C THR A 209 -2.76 29.77 6.40
N GLU A 210 -1.80 30.69 6.35
CA GLU A 210 -0.39 30.31 6.17
C GLU A 210 0.12 29.38 7.27
N ASP A 211 -0.39 29.49 8.50
CA ASP A 211 0.00 28.61 9.60
C ASP A 211 -0.54 27.18 9.42
N GLU A 212 -1.80 27.05 8.99
CA GLU A 212 -2.40 25.75 8.66
C GLU A 212 -1.74 25.12 7.45
N ALA A 213 -1.52 25.90 6.38
CA ALA A 213 -0.82 25.43 5.19
C ALA A 213 0.62 25.01 5.52
N ARG A 214 1.33 25.74 6.39
CA ARG A 214 2.70 25.39 6.79
C ARG A 214 2.78 24.03 7.47
N PHE A 215 1.79 23.71 8.29
CA PHE A 215 1.68 22.40 8.92
C PHE A 215 1.52 21.30 7.86
N TYR A 216 0.51 21.39 6.99
CA TYR A 216 0.22 20.34 5.99
C TYR A 216 1.26 20.24 4.87
N VAL A 217 1.82 21.36 4.43
CA VAL A 217 2.96 21.35 3.50
C VAL A 217 4.16 20.69 4.18
N GLY A 218 4.41 20.96 5.47
CA GLY A 218 5.45 20.29 6.25
C GLY A 218 5.28 18.76 6.32
N GLU A 219 4.07 18.29 6.61
CA GLU A 219 3.78 16.84 6.62
C GLU A 219 3.93 16.21 5.23
N THR A 220 3.56 16.95 4.18
CA THR A 220 3.69 16.49 2.80
C THR A 220 5.14 16.42 2.36
N VAL A 221 6.00 17.35 2.80
CA VAL A 221 7.46 17.26 2.62
C VAL A 221 7.98 15.97 3.24
N LEU A 222 7.60 15.64 4.48
CA LEU A 222 8.03 14.39 5.15
C LEU A 222 7.54 13.14 4.42
N ALA A 223 6.31 13.15 3.90
CA ALA A 223 5.76 12.04 3.13
C ALA A 223 6.52 11.82 1.82
N ILE A 224 6.78 12.89 1.05
CA ILE A 224 7.55 12.83 -0.21
C ILE A 224 8.98 12.36 0.05
N GLU A 225 9.64 12.88 1.08
CA GLU A 225 10.99 12.43 1.47
C GLU A 225 11.01 10.95 1.84
N SER A 226 10.00 10.47 2.56
CA SER A 226 9.88 9.07 2.97
C SER A 226 9.84 8.12 1.77
N ILE A 227 9.08 8.43 0.72
CA ILE A 227 9.02 7.58 -0.48
C ILE A 227 10.27 7.73 -1.37
N HIS A 228 10.82 8.94 -1.49
CA HIS A 228 12.03 9.19 -2.29
C HIS A 228 13.26 8.49 -1.67
N LYS A 229 13.34 8.41 -0.34
CA LYS A 229 14.38 7.65 0.38
C LYS A 229 14.37 6.16 0.06
N HIS A 230 13.20 5.61 -0.26
CA HIS A 230 13.02 4.23 -0.72
C HIS A 230 13.08 4.09 -2.24
N ASN A 231 13.60 5.10 -2.94
CA ASN A 231 13.77 5.13 -4.40
C ASN A 231 12.46 5.00 -5.19
N TYR A 232 11.35 5.51 -4.65
CA TYR A 232 10.08 5.62 -5.38
C TYR A 232 9.80 7.08 -5.76
N ILE A 233 9.21 7.29 -6.93
CA ILE A 233 8.59 8.57 -7.32
C ILE A 233 7.07 8.40 -7.26
N HIS A 234 6.33 9.37 -6.71
CA HIS A 234 4.88 9.29 -6.63
C HIS A 234 4.18 9.53 -7.98
N ARG A 235 4.52 10.63 -8.65
CA ARG A 235 3.99 11.08 -9.95
C ARG A 235 2.54 11.55 -9.97
N ASP A 236 1.78 11.35 -8.91
CA ASP A 236 0.38 11.79 -8.78
C ASP A 236 0.08 12.48 -7.43
N ILE A 237 0.99 13.34 -6.96
CA ILE A 237 0.77 14.10 -5.72
C ILE A 237 -0.31 15.16 -6.01
N LYS A 238 -1.44 15.07 -5.30
CA LYS A 238 -2.59 15.97 -5.43
C LYS A 238 -3.41 15.95 -4.13
N PRO A 239 -4.27 16.94 -3.86
CA PRO A 239 -5.03 17.01 -2.61
C PRO A 239 -5.90 15.76 -2.34
N ASP A 240 -6.43 15.12 -3.37
CA ASP A 240 -7.25 13.89 -3.24
C ASP A 240 -6.47 12.70 -2.67
N ASN A 241 -5.14 12.68 -2.86
CA ASN A 241 -4.26 11.59 -2.40
C ASN A 241 -3.62 11.88 -1.03
N LEU A 242 -3.85 13.06 -0.46
CA LEU A 242 -3.41 13.46 0.88
C LEU A 242 -4.57 13.25 1.86
N LEU A 243 -4.57 12.11 2.56
CA LEU A 243 -5.65 11.72 3.46
C LEU A 243 -5.39 12.19 4.89
N LEU A 244 -6.44 12.44 5.66
CA LEU A 244 -6.37 12.87 7.05
C LEU A 244 -6.84 11.76 7.99
N ASP A 245 -6.07 11.51 9.05
CA ASP A 245 -6.53 10.64 10.13
C ASP A 245 -7.55 11.34 11.04
N ARG A 246 -8.08 10.61 12.04
CA ARG A 246 -9.03 11.15 13.03
C ARG A 246 -8.48 12.31 13.86
N ASN A 247 -7.15 12.43 13.95
CA ASN A 247 -6.45 13.46 14.70
C ASN A 247 -6.09 14.66 13.81
N GLY A 248 -6.32 14.56 12.50
CA GLY A 248 -6.05 15.60 11.52
C GLY A 248 -4.65 15.59 10.92
N HIS A 249 -3.85 14.55 11.18
CA HIS A 249 -2.54 14.38 10.55
C HIS A 249 -2.67 13.81 9.15
N MET A 250 -1.82 14.28 8.25
CA MET A 250 -1.84 13.89 6.85
C MET A 250 -1.04 12.61 6.60
N LYS A 251 -1.59 11.72 5.76
CA LYS A 251 -0.90 10.55 5.22
C LYS A 251 -1.08 10.49 3.70
N LEU A 252 0.00 10.17 3.00
CA LEU A 252 -0.01 9.99 1.56
C LEU A 252 -0.58 8.62 1.19
N SER A 253 -1.43 8.61 0.17
CA SER A 253 -2.14 7.45 -0.35
C SER A 253 -2.05 7.37 -1.89
N ASP A 254 -2.58 6.28 -2.46
CA ASP A 254 -2.71 6.03 -3.90
C ASP A 254 -1.39 6.05 -4.70
N PHE A 255 -0.56 5.03 -4.45
CA PHE A 255 0.70 4.80 -5.16
C PHE A 255 0.52 4.09 -6.51
N GLY A 256 -0.70 4.11 -7.07
CA GLY A 256 -1.05 3.44 -8.32
C GLY A 256 -0.32 4.01 -9.55
N LEU A 257 0.31 5.17 -9.42
CA LEU A 257 1.20 5.72 -10.44
C LEU A 257 2.66 5.73 -9.99
N CYS A 258 3.05 5.04 -8.92
CA CYS A 258 4.44 5.02 -8.51
C CYS A 258 5.36 4.27 -9.46
N LYS A 259 6.64 4.67 -9.50
CA LYS A 259 7.68 3.95 -10.23
C LYS A 259 8.95 3.84 -9.37
N PRO A 260 9.53 2.63 -9.21
CA PRO A 260 10.85 2.48 -8.61
C PRO A 260 11.91 3.11 -9.53
N LEU A 261 12.91 3.76 -8.95
CA LEU A 261 14.09 4.24 -9.65
C LEU A 261 14.99 3.04 -9.98
N ASP A 262 14.72 2.36 -11.10
CA ASP A 262 15.64 1.35 -11.62
C ASP A 262 16.94 2.04 -12.07
N CYS A 263 17.97 1.97 -11.22
CA CYS A 263 19.35 2.31 -11.56
C CYS A 263 19.89 1.31 -12.59
N SER A 264 19.41 1.35 -13.85
CA SER A 264 20.07 0.81 -15.06
C SER A 264 19.31 1.05 -16.37
N ASN A 265 18.03 1.47 -16.38
CA ASN A 265 17.24 1.49 -17.63
C ASN A 265 16.38 2.75 -17.83
N LEU A 266 17.01 3.93 -17.82
CA LEU A 266 16.53 5.03 -18.67
C LEU A 266 17.03 4.81 -20.11
N GLN A 267 16.72 3.66 -20.72
CA GLN A 267 16.94 3.45 -22.16
C GLN A 267 15.63 3.71 -22.91
N GLU A 268 15.63 4.87 -23.56
CA GLU A 268 14.91 5.46 -24.71
C GLU A 268 13.98 4.62 -25.63
N LYS A 269 13.54 3.42 -25.29
CA LYS A 269 12.69 2.62 -26.19
C LYS A 269 11.21 2.76 -25.85
N ASP A 270 10.64 3.93 -26.16
CA ASP A 270 9.20 4.13 -26.43
C ASP A 270 8.91 5.52 -27.07
N PHE A 271 9.86 6.09 -27.83
CA PHE A 271 9.71 7.40 -28.46
C PHE A 271 9.89 7.36 -29.97
N SER A 272 8.84 6.91 -30.69
CA SER A 272 8.82 6.99 -32.17
C SER A 272 7.58 7.67 -32.74
N THR A 273 6.69 8.25 -31.92
CA THR A 273 5.41 8.79 -32.42
C THR A 273 5.08 10.21 -31.92
N ALA A 274 6.08 11.00 -31.47
CA ALA A 274 5.82 12.30 -30.83
C ALA A 274 6.51 13.52 -31.48
N ASN A 275 7.21 13.38 -32.61
CA ASN A 275 7.82 14.53 -33.29
C ASN A 275 6.80 15.46 -34.00
N ASN A 276 5.50 15.18 -33.90
CA ASN A 276 4.45 16.01 -34.51
C ASN A 276 3.61 16.83 -33.51
N LEU A 277 3.83 16.74 -32.19
CA LEU A 277 3.01 17.47 -31.21
C LEU A 277 3.58 18.84 -30.81
N SER A 278 4.89 19.07 -31.02
CA SER A 278 5.56 20.32 -30.71
C SER A 278 5.13 21.50 -31.61
N GLY A 279 4.59 21.23 -32.81
CA GLY A 279 4.13 22.25 -33.75
C GLY A 279 2.68 22.71 -33.58
N ALA A 280 1.82 21.91 -32.92
CA ALA A 280 0.37 22.15 -32.92
C ALA A 280 -0.16 22.94 -31.70
N LEU A 281 0.71 23.32 -30.75
CA LEU A 281 0.31 24.02 -29.52
C LEU A 281 0.53 25.54 -29.55
N LEU A 282 1.02 26.06 -30.67
CA LEU A 282 1.23 27.49 -30.90
C LEU A 282 0.31 27.98 -32.01
N SER A 283 -0.98 28.07 -31.73
CA SER A 283 -1.87 29.10 -32.29
C SER A 283 -3.29 28.81 -31.82
N ASP A 284 -3.85 29.72 -31.02
CA ASP A 284 -5.26 30.05 -31.16
C ASP A 284 -5.46 31.49 -30.72
N GLY A 285 -5.72 32.37 -31.68
CA GLY A 285 -6.00 33.80 -31.49
C GLY A 285 -7.40 34.04 -30.94
N ARG A 286 -7.78 33.32 -29.87
CA ARG A 286 -9.06 33.56 -29.19
C ARG A 286 -8.88 34.70 -28.19
N PRO A 287 -9.85 35.64 -28.08
CA PRO A 287 -9.77 36.73 -27.13
C PRO A 287 -9.61 36.17 -25.72
N ALA A 288 -8.72 36.78 -24.92
CA ALA A 288 -8.55 36.46 -23.53
C ALA A 288 -9.91 36.51 -22.83
N ALA A 289 -10.33 35.40 -22.23
CA ALA A 289 -11.51 35.37 -21.39
C ALA A 289 -11.43 36.54 -20.37
N PRO A 290 -12.56 37.20 -20.04
CA PRO A 290 -12.55 38.31 -19.10
C PRO A 290 -11.82 37.91 -17.81
N LYS A 291 -10.99 38.82 -17.27
CA LYS A 291 -10.24 38.58 -16.05
C LYS A 291 -11.22 38.33 -14.90
N ARG A 292 -11.44 37.06 -14.57
CA ARG A 292 -12.27 36.62 -13.45
C ARG A 292 -11.60 36.99 -12.13
N THR A 293 -12.39 37.43 -11.15
CA THR A 293 -11.89 37.70 -9.80
C THR A 293 -11.40 36.39 -9.13
N GLN A 294 -10.62 36.50 -8.05
CA GLN A 294 -10.16 35.32 -7.30
C GLN A 294 -11.35 34.44 -6.85
N GLN A 295 -12.41 35.07 -6.34
CA GLN A 295 -13.60 34.39 -5.84
C GLN A 295 -14.39 33.69 -6.96
N GLU A 296 -14.48 34.31 -8.15
CA GLU A 296 -15.11 33.68 -9.32
C GLU A 296 -14.33 32.46 -9.81
N GLN A 297 -12.98 32.54 -9.81
CA GLN A 297 -12.13 31.42 -10.18
C GLN A 297 -12.27 30.24 -9.21
N LEU A 298 -12.27 30.52 -7.91
CA LEU A 298 -12.51 29.53 -6.87
C LEU A 298 -13.86 28.81 -7.05
N GLN A 299 -14.96 29.56 -7.18
CA GLN A 299 -16.28 28.97 -7.36
C GLN A 299 -16.38 28.12 -8.63
N HIS A 300 -15.75 28.58 -9.72
CA HIS A 300 -15.72 27.85 -10.98
C HIS A 300 -14.90 26.56 -10.86
N TRP A 301 -13.73 26.64 -10.22
CA TRP A 301 -12.90 25.48 -9.96
C TRP A 301 -13.62 24.45 -9.08
N GLN A 302 -14.25 24.85 -7.97
CA GLN A 302 -15.00 23.95 -7.10
C GLN A 302 -16.12 23.21 -7.85
N ARG A 303 -16.87 23.93 -8.70
CA ARG A 303 -17.94 23.34 -9.52
C ARG A 303 -17.39 22.33 -10.53
N ASN A 304 -16.33 22.69 -11.26
CA ASN A 304 -15.76 21.82 -12.28
C ASN A 304 -14.99 20.65 -11.70
N ARG A 305 -14.35 20.82 -10.54
CA ARG A 305 -13.60 19.74 -9.89
C ARG A 305 -14.52 18.61 -9.46
N ARG A 306 -15.69 18.90 -8.87
CA ARG A 306 -16.70 17.86 -8.56
C ARG A 306 -17.04 17.02 -9.79
N MET A 307 -17.19 17.64 -10.96
CA MET A 307 -17.44 16.91 -12.21
C MET A 307 -16.21 16.12 -12.70
N LEU A 308 -15.01 16.67 -12.54
CA LEU A 308 -13.75 16.08 -13.04
C LEU A 308 -13.20 14.96 -12.14
N ALA A 309 -13.51 14.95 -10.84
CA ALA A 309 -13.18 13.87 -9.92
C ALA A 309 -13.74 12.51 -10.40
N TYR A 310 -14.86 12.52 -11.13
CA TYR A 310 -15.49 11.33 -11.71
C TYR A 310 -15.06 11.00 -13.15
N SER A 311 -14.23 11.86 -13.76
CA SER A 311 -13.75 11.66 -15.13
C SER A 311 -12.49 10.79 -15.16
N THR A 312 -12.41 9.88 -16.13
CA THR A 312 -11.26 8.98 -16.31
C THR A 312 -9.96 9.69 -16.71
N VAL A 313 -10.03 10.96 -17.11
CA VAL A 313 -8.89 11.73 -17.63
C VAL A 313 -8.27 12.64 -16.56
N GLY A 314 -8.92 12.81 -15.40
CA GLY A 314 -8.44 13.68 -14.31
C GLY A 314 -8.21 15.13 -14.76
N THR A 315 -7.63 15.96 -13.89
CA THR A 315 -7.22 17.33 -14.24
C THR A 315 -5.70 17.47 -14.09
N PRO A 316 -4.98 18.00 -15.08
CA PRO A 316 -3.51 18.04 -15.08
C PRO A 316 -2.91 19.10 -14.14
N ASP A 317 -3.69 19.69 -13.24
CA ASP A 317 -3.35 20.92 -12.49
C ASP A 317 -2.05 20.83 -11.70
N TYR A 318 -1.70 19.64 -11.22
CA TYR A 318 -0.52 19.39 -10.38
C TYR A 318 0.66 18.79 -11.15
N ILE A 319 0.48 18.49 -12.44
CA ILE A 319 1.48 17.81 -13.25
C ILE A 319 2.64 18.76 -13.59
N ALA A 320 3.87 18.31 -13.38
CA ALA A 320 5.06 19.08 -13.72
C ALA A 320 5.26 19.23 -15.25
N PRO A 321 5.82 20.35 -15.74
CA PRO A 321 5.99 20.59 -17.17
C PRO A 321 6.89 19.55 -17.85
N GLU A 322 7.92 19.06 -17.17
CA GLU A 322 8.81 17.99 -17.66
C GLU A 322 8.08 16.65 -17.88
N VAL A 323 7.04 16.37 -17.09
CA VAL A 323 6.20 15.17 -17.25
C VAL A 323 5.32 15.31 -18.50
N LEU A 324 4.73 16.48 -18.72
CA LEU A 324 3.92 16.77 -19.92
C LEU A 324 4.75 16.75 -21.20
N LEU A 325 5.97 17.30 -21.15
CA LEU A 325 6.89 17.37 -22.29
C LEU A 325 7.61 16.05 -22.57
N LYS A 326 7.45 15.03 -21.71
CA LYS A 326 8.06 13.70 -21.83
C LYS A 326 9.59 13.72 -22.02
N LYS A 327 10.28 14.73 -21.48
CA LYS A 327 11.74 14.91 -21.64
C LYS A 327 12.60 14.01 -20.72
N GLY A 328 12.01 12.95 -20.16
CA GLY A 328 12.52 12.29 -18.97
C GLY A 328 12.29 13.16 -17.72
N TYR A 329 11.93 12.51 -16.63
CA TYR A 329 11.72 13.17 -15.34
C TYR A 329 12.11 12.22 -14.22
N GLY A 330 12.52 12.80 -13.09
CA GLY A 330 12.88 12.11 -11.86
C GLY A 330 11.97 12.52 -10.69
N MET A 331 12.49 12.36 -9.48
CA MET A 331 11.80 12.65 -8.22
C MET A 331 11.43 14.13 -8.04
N GLU A 332 12.05 15.02 -8.81
CA GLU A 332 11.78 16.45 -8.81
C GLU A 332 10.31 16.82 -9.09
N CYS A 333 9.57 16.01 -9.85
CA CYS A 333 8.22 16.34 -10.28
C CYS A 333 7.21 16.35 -9.12
N ASP A 334 7.45 15.57 -8.07
CA ASP A 334 6.62 15.56 -6.86
C ASP A 334 6.72 16.90 -6.11
N TRP A 335 7.88 17.56 -6.16
CA TRP A 335 8.09 18.89 -5.56
C TRP A 335 7.38 20.02 -6.32
N TRP A 336 7.23 19.88 -7.64
CA TRP A 336 6.38 20.79 -8.41
C TRP A 336 4.93 20.67 -7.98
N SER A 337 4.45 19.43 -7.85
CA SER A 337 3.09 19.11 -7.41
C SER A 337 2.82 19.72 -6.02
N LEU A 338 3.77 19.60 -5.08
CA LEU A 338 3.70 20.27 -3.78
C LEU A 338 3.57 21.79 -3.89
N GLY A 339 4.31 22.44 -4.81
CA GLY A 339 4.20 23.88 -5.04
C GLY A 339 2.82 24.30 -5.56
N ALA A 340 2.22 23.48 -6.43
CA ALA A 340 0.87 23.72 -6.95
C ALA A 340 -0.19 23.55 -5.84
N ILE A 341 -0.05 22.53 -4.98
CA ILE A 341 -0.92 22.30 -3.82
C ILE A 341 -0.78 23.44 -2.80
N MET A 342 0.44 23.87 -2.49
CA MET A 342 0.68 25.00 -1.57
C MET A 342 0.01 26.28 -2.10
N TYR A 343 0.11 26.54 -3.41
CA TYR A 343 -0.60 27.67 -4.02
C TYR A 343 -2.11 27.53 -3.85
N GLU A 344 -2.68 26.36 -4.14
CA GLU A 344 -4.11 26.11 -3.98
C GLU A 344 -4.58 26.26 -2.53
N MET A 345 -3.84 25.75 -1.55
CA MET A 345 -4.14 25.92 -0.13
C MET A 345 -4.28 27.40 0.24
N LEU A 346 -3.41 28.27 -0.30
CA LEU A 346 -3.35 29.67 0.08
C LEU A 346 -4.22 30.60 -0.79
N VAL A 347 -4.48 30.22 -2.04
CA VAL A 347 -5.19 31.05 -3.04
C VAL A 347 -6.60 30.53 -3.31
N GLY A 348 -6.85 29.24 -3.08
CA GLY A 348 -8.14 28.55 -3.22
C GLY A 348 -8.33 27.81 -4.54
N TYR A 349 -7.44 27.99 -5.52
CA TYR A 349 -7.48 27.24 -6.78
C TYR A 349 -6.06 26.98 -7.31
N PRO A 350 -5.85 25.96 -8.15
CA PRO A 350 -4.52 25.66 -8.70
C PRO A 350 -3.96 26.78 -9.59
N PRO A 351 -2.64 27.01 -9.59
CA PRO A 351 -2.02 28.17 -10.24
C PRO A 351 -2.24 28.25 -11.76
N PHE A 352 -2.46 27.10 -12.41
CA PHE A 352 -2.60 27.01 -13.86
C PHE A 352 -4.01 26.60 -14.31
N TYR A 353 -4.98 26.65 -13.40
CA TYR A 353 -6.34 26.22 -13.65
C TYR A 353 -6.96 26.90 -14.88
N SER A 354 -7.69 26.11 -15.67
CA SER A 354 -8.49 26.54 -16.82
C SER A 354 -9.69 25.63 -17.00
N ASP A 355 -10.70 26.13 -17.71
CA ASP A 355 -11.95 25.40 -17.98
C ASP A 355 -11.69 24.13 -18.82
N GLU A 356 -10.67 24.15 -19.68
CA GLU A 356 -10.28 23.03 -20.54
C GLU A 356 -8.91 22.44 -20.13
N PRO A 357 -8.79 21.12 -19.94
CA PRO A 357 -7.53 20.47 -19.55
C PRO A 357 -6.34 20.80 -20.44
N MET A 358 -6.54 20.91 -21.76
CA MET A 358 -5.45 21.23 -22.68
C MET A 358 -4.96 22.67 -22.51
N SER A 359 -5.86 23.58 -22.15
CA SER A 359 -5.50 24.96 -21.80
C SER A 359 -4.69 25.00 -20.50
N THR A 360 -5.06 24.21 -19.49
CA THR A 360 -4.25 24.00 -18.28
C THR A 360 -2.84 23.50 -18.63
N CYS A 361 -2.72 22.47 -19.47
CA CYS A 361 -1.41 21.96 -19.94
C CYS A 361 -0.58 23.07 -20.61
N ARG A 362 -1.18 23.90 -21.48
CA ARG A 362 -0.48 25.03 -22.13
C ARG A 362 0.01 26.06 -21.12
N LYS A 363 -0.79 26.37 -20.08
CA LYS A 363 -0.38 27.28 -19.00
C LYS A 363 0.77 26.69 -18.18
N ILE A 364 0.74 25.39 -17.88
CA ILE A 364 1.82 24.67 -17.17
C ILE A 364 3.13 24.72 -17.96
N VAL A 365 3.09 24.40 -19.26
CA VAL A 365 4.30 24.47 -20.11
C VAL A 365 4.85 25.89 -20.20
N ASN A 366 3.98 26.90 -20.19
CA ASN A 366 4.33 28.32 -20.21
C ASN A 366 4.25 28.97 -18.82
N TRP A 367 4.57 28.22 -17.76
CA TRP A 367 4.38 28.66 -16.37
C TRP A 367 5.01 30.01 -16.05
N ARG A 368 6.16 30.35 -16.66
CA ARG A 368 6.88 31.61 -16.41
C ARG A 368 6.04 32.86 -16.68
N THR A 369 5.11 32.78 -17.63
CA THR A 369 4.23 33.89 -17.98
C THR A 369 2.84 33.79 -17.34
N HIS A 370 2.50 32.62 -16.80
CA HIS A 370 1.17 32.31 -16.28
C HIS A 370 1.10 32.17 -14.76
N LEU A 371 2.21 31.92 -14.08
CA LEU A 371 2.27 31.92 -12.62
C LEU A 371 2.08 33.35 -12.12
N LYS A 372 0.92 33.62 -11.51
CA LYS A 372 0.54 34.93 -10.99
C LYS A 372 -0.07 34.77 -9.61
N PHE A 373 0.23 35.71 -8.73
CA PHE A 373 -0.32 35.75 -7.37
C PHE A 373 -1.38 36.84 -7.30
N PRO A 374 -2.66 36.51 -7.03
CA PRO A 374 -3.71 37.50 -6.80
C PRO A 374 -3.34 38.42 -5.63
N GLU A 375 -3.62 39.71 -5.76
CA GLU A 375 -3.36 40.68 -4.68
C GLU A 375 -4.31 40.44 -3.49
N GLU A 376 -5.52 39.94 -3.78
CA GLU A 376 -6.57 39.62 -2.83
C GLU A 376 -6.18 38.51 -1.85
N ALA A 377 -5.29 37.60 -2.27
CA ALA A 377 -4.82 36.47 -1.45
C ALA A 377 -3.87 36.89 -0.31
N LYS A 378 -3.32 38.12 -0.33
CA LYS A 378 -2.47 38.70 0.73
C LYS A 378 -1.32 37.79 1.23
N LEU A 379 -0.70 37.03 0.33
CA LEU A 379 0.38 36.09 0.68
C LEU A 379 1.65 36.81 1.13
N SER A 380 2.33 36.23 2.13
CA SER A 380 3.64 36.68 2.59
C SER A 380 4.71 36.59 1.49
N PRO A 381 5.76 37.44 1.54
CA PRO A 381 6.90 37.32 0.65
C PRO A 381 7.55 35.93 0.69
N GLU A 382 7.63 35.33 1.88
CA GLU A 382 8.21 34.01 2.10
C GLU A 382 7.38 32.89 1.46
N ALA A 383 6.03 33.00 1.49
CA ALA A 383 5.14 32.05 0.82
C ALA A 383 5.31 32.13 -0.70
N LYS A 384 5.30 33.34 -1.27
CA LYS A 384 5.50 33.58 -2.71
C LYS A 384 6.86 33.06 -3.17
N ASP A 385 7.90 33.27 -2.37
CA ASP A 385 9.27 32.81 -2.65
C ASP A 385 9.36 31.27 -2.64
N LEU A 386 8.77 30.61 -1.64
CA LEU A 386 8.75 29.13 -1.59
C LEU A 386 8.01 28.54 -2.79
N ILE A 387 6.80 29.04 -3.10
CA ILE A 387 6.02 28.60 -4.26
C ILE A 387 6.83 28.78 -5.54
N SER A 388 7.48 29.93 -5.71
CA SER A 388 8.28 30.23 -6.91
C SER A 388 9.52 29.33 -7.03
N LYS A 389 10.10 28.87 -5.92
CA LYS A 389 11.23 27.93 -5.90
C LYS A 389 10.82 26.46 -6.07
N LEU A 390 9.55 26.13 -5.91
CA LEU A 390 8.97 24.82 -6.23
C LEU A 390 8.45 24.78 -7.68
N LEU A 391 7.72 25.81 -8.09
CA LEU A 391 7.17 26.00 -9.43
C LEU A 391 8.18 26.67 -10.37
N CYS A 392 9.35 26.04 -10.52
CA CYS A 392 10.39 26.49 -11.46
C CYS A 392 10.97 25.34 -12.28
N ASN A 393 11.99 25.66 -13.09
CA ASN A 393 12.74 24.66 -13.84
C ASN A 393 13.37 23.64 -12.90
N VAL A 394 13.52 22.40 -13.39
CA VAL A 394 14.09 21.28 -12.65
C VAL A 394 15.46 21.62 -12.06
N GLU A 395 16.32 22.29 -12.82
CA GLU A 395 17.71 22.59 -12.45
C GLU A 395 17.84 23.61 -11.29
N GLN A 396 16.78 24.39 -11.09
CA GLN A 396 16.73 25.48 -10.12
C GLN A 396 15.84 25.14 -8.93
N ARG A 397 15.07 24.06 -9.02
CA ARG A 397 14.08 23.65 -8.02
C ARG A 397 14.79 23.38 -6.71
N LEU A 398 14.21 23.90 -5.61
CA LEU A 398 14.80 23.88 -4.28
C LEU A 398 15.33 22.47 -3.87
N ALA A 399 14.65 21.42 -4.32
CA ALA A 399 14.99 20.02 -4.05
C ALA A 399 16.33 19.53 -4.64
N GLN A 400 16.95 20.23 -5.60
CA GLN A 400 18.16 19.75 -6.28
C GLN A 400 19.48 20.24 -5.65
N LYS A 401 19.47 21.33 -4.86
CA LYS A 401 20.68 22.09 -4.49
C LYS A 401 21.46 21.61 -3.25
N ALA A 402 21.06 20.53 -2.56
CA ALA A 402 21.82 20.08 -1.38
C ALA A 402 22.55 18.74 -1.60
N PRO A 403 23.82 18.64 -1.18
CA PRO A 403 24.59 17.38 -1.19
C PRO A 403 24.05 16.33 -0.19
N MET A 404 23.18 16.74 0.75
CA MET A 404 22.32 15.85 1.54
C MET A 404 20.86 16.10 1.15
N LYS A 405 20.29 15.18 0.37
CA LYS A 405 18.96 15.23 -0.26
C LYS A 405 17.75 15.38 0.68
N LEU A 406 17.92 15.62 1.98
CA LEU A 406 16.90 15.27 2.98
C LEU A 406 16.24 16.43 3.74
N ARG A 407 16.57 17.71 3.49
CA ARG A 407 15.95 18.87 4.20
C ARG A 407 16.00 20.21 3.44
N CYS A 408 16.14 20.25 2.11
CA CYS A 408 16.25 21.53 1.38
C CYS A 408 15.04 22.44 1.58
N CYS A 409 13.83 21.86 1.53
CA CYS A 409 12.58 22.55 1.80
C CYS A 409 12.49 23.03 3.24
N ALA A 410 12.95 22.22 4.20
CA ALA A 410 12.91 22.51 5.62
C ALA A 410 13.78 23.70 6.07
N ILE A 411 14.77 24.09 5.26
CA ILE A 411 15.65 25.25 5.53
C ILE A 411 14.98 26.57 5.10
N HIS A 412 13.89 26.51 4.31
CA HIS A 412 13.26 27.72 3.81
C HIS A 412 12.66 28.56 4.95
N PRO A 413 12.85 29.90 4.96
CA PRO A 413 12.34 30.79 6.02
C PRO A 413 10.84 30.68 6.26
N TRP A 414 10.08 30.29 5.24
CA TRP A 414 8.63 30.07 5.35
C TRP A 414 8.25 28.96 6.36
N PHE A 415 9.13 28.00 6.63
CA PHE A 415 8.90 26.95 7.64
C PHE A 415 9.37 27.32 9.05
N LYS A 416 9.71 28.59 9.29
CA LYS A 416 10.12 29.06 10.62
C LYS A 416 9.09 28.67 11.68
N GLY A 417 9.54 28.00 12.73
CA GLY A 417 8.70 27.54 13.85
C GLY A 417 8.21 26.09 13.74
N ILE A 418 8.45 25.39 12.63
CA ILE A 418 8.12 23.96 12.51
C ILE A 418 9.15 23.08 13.25
N GLU A 419 8.67 22.26 14.18
CA GLU A 419 9.44 21.19 14.82
C GLU A 419 9.35 19.90 13.99
N TRP A 420 10.19 19.78 12.94
CA TRP A 420 10.14 18.68 11.97
C TRP A 420 10.12 17.27 12.58
N ASP A 421 10.93 17.02 13.62
CA ASP A 421 11.06 15.69 14.23
C ASP A 421 9.84 15.33 15.11
N LYS A 422 9.01 16.32 15.47
CA LYS A 422 7.82 16.15 16.30
C LYS A 422 6.54 16.51 15.56
N LEU A 423 6.58 16.76 14.25
CA LEU A 423 5.42 17.28 13.51
C LEU A 423 4.17 16.40 13.66
N TYR A 424 4.33 15.08 13.60
CA TYR A 424 3.27 14.08 13.82
C TYR A 424 2.90 13.84 15.31
N GLN A 425 3.59 14.50 16.24
CA GLN A 425 3.29 14.49 17.68
C GLN A 425 2.62 15.80 18.13
N MET A 426 2.74 16.86 17.32
CA MET A 426 2.08 18.13 17.54
C MET A 426 0.59 18.00 17.27
N LYS A 427 -0.23 18.87 17.87
CA LYS A 427 -1.64 18.95 17.53
C LYS A 427 -1.79 19.40 16.06
N ALA A 428 -2.57 18.68 15.28
CA ALA A 428 -2.83 19.03 13.89
C ALA A 428 -3.51 20.40 13.76
N ALA A 429 -3.25 21.07 12.64
CA ALA A 429 -3.79 22.40 12.34
C ALA A 429 -5.32 22.40 12.20
N PHE A 430 -5.89 21.33 11.65
CA PHE A 430 -7.32 21.10 11.59
C PHE A 430 -7.62 19.68 12.10
N ILE A 431 -8.57 19.57 13.02
CA ILE A 431 -9.05 18.29 13.53
C ILE A 431 -10.41 18.02 12.88
N PRO A 432 -10.55 16.96 12.07
CA PRO A 432 -11.82 16.62 11.45
C PRO A 432 -12.84 16.20 12.51
N GLU A 433 -14.10 16.55 12.28
CA GLU A 433 -15.20 16.02 13.06
C GLU A 433 -15.42 14.56 12.66
N VAL A 434 -15.36 13.65 13.64
CA VAL A 434 -15.53 12.21 13.47
C VAL A 434 -16.34 11.70 14.66
N ASN A 435 -17.57 11.27 14.40
CA ASN A 435 -18.53 10.88 15.43
C ASN A 435 -18.38 9.42 15.87
N ASP A 436 -18.00 8.54 14.94
CA ASP A 436 -17.85 7.09 15.18
C ASP A 436 -16.81 6.45 14.24
N GLU A 437 -16.53 5.15 14.44
CA GLU A 437 -15.50 4.42 13.70
C GLU A 437 -15.84 4.14 12.22
N LEU A 438 -17.11 4.26 11.84
CA LEU A 438 -17.61 4.11 10.47
C LEU A 438 -18.02 5.45 9.85
N ASP A 439 -17.73 6.57 10.53
CA ASP A 439 -18.20 7.89 10.12
C ASP A 439 -17.60 8.33 8.77
N THR A 440 -18.47 8.44 7.78
CA THR A 440 -18.12 8.84 6.40
C THR A 440 -18.42 10.30 6.09
N GLN A 441 -18.71 11.15 7.09
CA GLN A 441 -19.09 12.55 6.83
C GLN A 441 -18.01 13.36 6.11
N ASN A 442 -16.74 12.97 6.25
CA ASN A 442 -15.60 13.61 5.59
C ASN A 442 -15.31 13.08 4.18
N PHE A 443 -16.14 12.16 3.68
CA PHE A 443 -16.06 11.63 2.33
C PHE A 443 -17.21 12.12 1.47
N GLU A 444 -16.98 12.11 0.16
CA GLU A 444 -18.05 12.34 -0.79
C GLU A 444 -19.03 11.17 -0.78
N LYS A 445 -20.34 11.47 -0.85
CA LYS A 445 -21.37 10.44 -0.85
C LYS A 445 -21.53 9.88 -2.26
N PHE A 446 -21.35 8.58 -2.41
CA PHE A 446 -21.57 7.88 -3.68
C PHE A 446 -22.99 7.31 -3.71
N GLU A 447 -23.70 7.49 -4.82
CA GLU A 447 -24.95 6.79 -5.05
C GLU A 447 -24.66 5.30 -5.18
N GLU A 448 -25.19 4.50 -4.25
CA GLU A 448 -25.12 3.04 -4.31
C GLU A 448 -26.00 2.58 -5.46
N VAL A 449 -25.39 2.35 -6.63
CA VAL A 449 -26.06 1.60 -7.69
C VAL A 449 -26.18 0.18 -7.16
N ASP A 450 -27.41 -0.21 -6.84
CA ASP A 450 -27.81 -1.49 -6.27
C ASP A 450 -27.50 -2.63 -7.26
N ASN A 451 -26.22 -2.95 -7.41
CA ASN A 451 -25.76 -4.10 -8.16
C ASN A 451 -26.01 -5.31 -7.27
N GLN A 452 -27.22 -5.86 -7.38
CA GLN A 452 -27.55 -7.19 -6.91
C GLN A 452 -26.39 -8.13 -7.24
N ILE A 453 -25.72 -8.60 -6.19
CA ILE A 453 -24.66 -9.60 -6.26
C ILE A 453 -25.28 -10.82 -6.93
N PRO A 454 -24.80 -11.30 -8.10
CA PRO A 454 -25.12 -12.65 -8.53
C PRO A 454 -24.52 -13.57 -7.47
N SER A 455 -25.39 -14.20 -6.68
CA SER A 455 -25.04 -15.25 -5.72
C SER A 455 -23.95 -16.14 -6.30
N ALA A 456 -22.80 -16.17 -5.62
CA ALA A 456 -21.67 -17.00 -5.99
C ALA A 456 -22.15 -18.43 -6.28
N ALA A 457 -21.94 -18.89 -7.51
CA ALA A 457 -22.02 -20.31 -7.82
C ALA A 457 -20.93 -20.99 -6.97
N LYS A 458 -21.37 -21.82 -6.01
CA LYS A 458 -20.49 -22.61 -5.14
C LYS A 458 -19.49 -23.41 -6.00
N SER A 459 -18.27 -22.91 -6.14
CA SER A 459 -17.18 -23.67 -6.74
C SER A 459 -16.55 -24.52 -5.63
N GLY A 460 -16.75 -25.83 -5.76
CA GLY A 460 -16.23 -26.83 -4.83
C GLY A 460 -14.69 -26.88 -4.76
N PRO A 461 -14.15 -27.73 -3.86
CA PRO A 461 -12.75 -27.66 -3.46
C PRO A 461 -11.83 -28.14 -4.59
N TRP A 462 -10.82 -27.32 -4.91
CA TRP A 462 -9.55 -27.73 -5.51
C TRP A 462 -9.61 -28.48 -6.85
N ARG A 463 -9.67 -27.71 -7.96
CA ARG A 463 -8.80 -27.84 -9.15
C ARG A 463 -9.26 -26.88 -10.23
N LYS A 464 -8.61 -25.72 -10.35
CA LYS A 464 -8.57 -24.98 -11.61
C LYS A 464 -7.15 -24.47 -11.82
N MET A 465 -6.56 -24.88 -12.95
CA MET A 465 -5.27 -24.37 -13.43
C MET A 465 -5.27 -22.84 -13.41
N LEU A 466 -4.12 -22.25 -13.07
CA LEU A 466 -3.87 -20.81 -13.20
C LEU A 466 -4.43 -20.32 -14.54
N SER A 467 -5.44 -19.45 -14.50
CA SER A 467 -5.91 -18.82 -15.73
C SER A 467 -4.75 -17.99 -16.31
N SER A 468 -4.73 -17.74 -17.62
CA SER A 468 -3.71 -16.86 -18.20
C SER A 468 -3.68 -15.45 -17.57
N LYS A 469 -4.79 -15.04 -16.93
CA LYS A 469 -4.89 -13.77 -16.20
C LYS A 469 -4.13 -13.80 -14.87
N ASP A 470 -4.10 -14.95 -14.17
CA ASP A 470 -3.49 -15.07 -12.84
C ASP A 470 -1.96 -15.12 -12.87
N ILE A 471 -1.38 -15.50 -14.01
CA ILE A 471 0.09 -15.49 -14.23
C ILE A 471 0.64 -14.08 -13.98
N ASN A 472 -0.09 -13.05 -14.42
CA ASN A 472 0.33 -11.65 -14.29
C ASN A 472 0.26 -11.12 -12.85
N PHE A 473 -0.49 -11.78 -11.97
CA PHE A 473 -0.70 -11.39 -10.57
C PHE A 473 -0.14 -12.40 -9.58
N MET A 474 0.75 -13.28 -10.02
CA MET A 474 1.44 -14.19 -9.11
C MET A 474 2.25 -13.42 -8.07
N GLY A 475 2.20 -13.91 -6.84
CA GLY A 475 2.85 -13.28 -5.70
C GLY A 475 2.11 -12.05 -5.17
N TYR A 476 0.93 -11.67 -5.71
CA TYR A 476 0.16 -10.51 -5.25
C TYR A 476 -0.18 -10.57 -3.76
N THR A 477 -0.46 -11.76 -3.23
CA THR A 477 -0.86 -11.98 -1.85
C THR A 477 0.23 -11.62 -0.84
N TYR A 478 -0.07 -10.68 0.05
CA TYR A 478 0.80 -10.22 1.15
C TYR A 478 -0.01 -10.19 2.46
N LYS A 479 0.62 -10.49 3.59
CA LYS A 479 0.02 -10.34 4.93
C LYS A 479 1.09 -9.79 5.85
N ASN A 480 0.84 -8.63 6.46
CA ASN A 480 1.69 -8.08 7.49
C ASN A 480 1.40 -8.80 8.81
N VAL A 481 2.15 -9.86 9.07
CA VAL A 481 1.93 -10.75 10.22
C VAL A 481 2.15 -10.03 11.55
N GLU A 482 3.04 -9.04 11.60
CA GLU A 482 3.36 -8.29 12.83
C GLU A 482 2.22 -7.35 13.23
N ILE A 483 1.58 -6.68 12.25
CA ILE A 483 0.46 -5.77 12.52
C ILE A 483 -0.86 -6.54 12.75
N VAL A 484 -1.12 -7.57 11.93
CA VAL A 484 -2.41 -8.30 11.98
C VAL A 484 -2.51 -9.22 13.21
N ASN A 485 -1.39 -9.77 13.71
CA ASN A 485 -1.40 -10.69 14.84
C ASN A 485 -1.09 -10.03 16.20
N ASN A 486 -1.07 -8.69 16.27
CA ASN A 486 -0.72 -7.96 17.50
C ASN A 486 -1.63 -8.31 18.70
N ASN A 487 -2.80 -8.90 18.44
CA ASN A 487 -3.78 -9.31 19.44
C ASN A 487 -3.89 -10.82 19.68
N GLN A 488 -3.00 -11.69 19.14
CA GLN A 488 -3.27 -13.14 19.24
C GLN A 488 -2.23 -14.05 19.88
N LEU A 489 -0.96 -13.66 20.08
CA LEU A 489 -0.02 -14.51 20.86
C LEU A 489 1.13 -13.71 21.51
N PRO A 490 0.99 -13.24 22.76
CA PRO A 490 2.13 -12.82 23.58
C PRO A 490 3.05 -14.02 23.82
N GLY A 491 4.36 -13.84 23.69
CA GLY A 491 5.37 -14.83 24.09
C GLY A 491 6.26 -15.40 22.97
N ILE A 492 5.75 -15.68 21.76
CA ILE A 492 6.58 -16.28 20.69
C ILE A 492 7.42 -15.23 19.95
N ALA A 493 6.86 -14.04 19.72
CA ALA A 493 7.56 -12.92 19.08
C ALA A 493 8.58 -12.26 20.04
N GLU A 494 8.35 -12.31 21.35
CA GLU A 494 9.23 -11.71 22.37
C GLU A 494 10.52 -12.49 22.60
N LEU A 495 10.55 -13.78 22.26
CA LEU A 495 11.77 -14.61 22.28
C LEU A 495 12.89 -14.03 21.41
N LYS A 496 12.57 -13.15 20.43
CA LYS A 496 13.54 -12.44 19.59
C LYS A 496 14.02 -11.09 20.16
N LYS A 497 13.30 -10.43 21.08
CA LYS A 497 13.52 -8.99 21.39
C LYS A 497 14.40 -8.67 22.60
N LYS A 498 14.86 -9.64 23.40
CA LYS A 498 15.73 -9.36 24.56
C LYS A 498 17.10 -10.01 24.41
N SER A 499 18.03 -9.26 23.81
CA SER A 499 19.47 -9.49 23.87
C SER A 499 20.15 -8.28 24.53
N SER A 500 20.08 -8.18 25.86
CA SER A 500 21.05 -7.39 26.62
C SER A 500 21.08 -7.76 28.12
N LYS A 501 22.17 -8.44 28.49
CA LYS A 501 22.77 -8.68 29.83
C LYS A 501 21.98 -9.43 30.92
N PRO A 502 22.68 -10.16 31.81
CA PRO A 502 22.05 -11.14 32.71
C PRO A 502 21.53 -10.44 33.96
N LYS A 503 20.21 -10.44 34.13
CA LYS A 503 19.59 -10.47 35.46
C LYS A 503 18.67 -11.68 35.46
N ARG A 504 18.85 -12.57 36.44
CA ARG A 504 18.01 -13.76 36.68
C ARG A 504 16.54 -13.35 36.58
N PRO A 505 15.78 -13.79 35.56
CA PRO A 505 14.34 -13.67 35.58
C PRO A 505 13.79 -14.88 36.34
N SER A 506 12.94 -14.65 37.35
CA SER A 506 12.13 -15.74 37.91
C SER A 506 11.03 -16.12 36.92
N ILE A 507 10.67 -17.41 36.88
CA ILE A 507 9.66 -18.04 35.99
C ILE A 507 8.35 -17.25 35.85
N LYS A 508 7.95 -16.46 36.86
CA LYS A 508 6.80 -15.54 36.79
C LYS A 508 6.84 -14.52 35.64
N SER A 509 8.02 -14.09 35.17
CA SER A 509 8.12 -13.02 34.17
C SER A 509 8.01 -13.49 32.71
N LEU A 510 7.82 -14.79 32.45
CA LEU A 510 7.76 -15.31 31.09
C LEU A 510 6.32 -15.48 30.57
N PHE A 511 5.30 -15.54 31.45
CA PHE A 511 3.94 -15.92 31.06
C PHE A 511 2.78 -15.33 31.89
N GLU A 512 2.98 -14.35 32.78
CA GLU A 512 1.86 -13.64 33.43
C GLU A 512 1.56 -12.31 32.72
N ASP A 513 0.53 -12.30 31.87
CA ASP A 513 -0.26 -11.11 31.53
C ASP A 513 -1.74 -11.47 31.25
N GLU A 514 -2.28 -12.52 31.87
CA GLU A 514 -3.70 -12.91 31.67
C GLU A 514 -4.51 -13.30 32.92
N VAL A 515 -4.00 -13.08 34.15
CA VAL A 515 -4.83 -13.31 35.36
C VAL A 515 -4.71 -12.17 36.36
N ALA A 516 -5.12 -10.97 35.95
CA ALA A 516 -5.31 -9.83 36.86
C ALA A 516 -6.67 -9.13 36.64
N ALA A 517 -7.70 -9.91 36.28
CA ALA A 517 -9.07 -9.44 36.17
C ALA A 517 -10.08 -10.42 36.78
N ALA A 518 -9.75 -11.07 37.90
CA ALA A 518 -10.75 -11.69 38.78
C ALA A 518 -10.15 -12.02 40.15
N ALA A 519 -10.88 -11.59 41.20
CA ALA A 519 -10.84 -12.08 42.58
C ALA A 519 -9.73 -11.60 43.54
N ASN A 520 -10.06 -10.52 44.27
CA ASN A 520 -9.68 -10.34 45.67
C ASN A 520 -10.49 -11.30 46.55
N GLN A 521 -9.86 -12.26 47.22
CA GLN A 521 -10.02 -12.63 48.66
C GLN A 521 -9.39 -14.01 48.95
N PRO A 522 -8.81 -14.24 50.16
CA PRO A 522 -7.97 -15.42 50.43
C PRO A 522 -8.65 -16.44 51.36
N VAL A 523 -8.64 -17.74 51.04
CA VAL A 523 -8.73 -18.83 52.05
C VAL A 523 -8.01 -20.11 51.59
N GLN A 524 -7.36 -20.74 52.56
CA GLN A 524 -6.57 -21.97 52.57
C GLN A 524 -7.32 -23.24 52.10
N GLY A 525 -6.59 -24.24 51.58
CA GLY A 525 -6.99 -25.66 51.76
C GLY A 525 -6.70 -26.63 50.61
N SER A 526 -5.67 -27.45 50.80
CA SER A 526 -5.52 -28.87 50.43
C SER A 526 -5.83 -29.35 49.00
N PHE A 527 -4.75 -29.77 48.33
CA PHE A 527 -4.68 -30.39 47.00
C PHE A 527 -4.97 -31.89 47.09
N LEU A 528 -6.20 -32.29 47.42
CA LEU A 528 -6.66 -33.68 47.29
C LEU A 528 -8.18 -33.71 47.11
N ASN A 529 -8.63 -33.62 45.86
CA ASN A 529 -9.82 -34.27 45.30
C ASN A 529 -10.02 -33.73 43.89
N LEU A 530 -10.00 -34.64 42.89
CA LEU A 530 -10.68 -34.58 41.58
C LEU A 530 -9.92 -35.48 40.59
N LEU A 531 -9.96 -36.79 40.85
CA LEU A 531 -10.00 -37.80 39.78
C LEU A 531 -11.48 -38.22 39.60
N PRO A 532 -11.86 -38.72 38.41
CA PRO A 532 -13.18 -38.54 37.84
C PRO A 532 -14.14 -39.64 38.27
N THR A 533 -15.35 -39.24 38.70
CA THR A 533 -16.50 -40.14 38.79
C THR A 533 -17.24 -40.21 37.47
N GLN A 534 -17.64 -41.42 37.16
CA GLN A 534 -18.20 -41.93 35.93
C GLN A 534 -19.75 -41.86 35.97
N ILE A 535 -20.35 -41.63 34.78
CA ILE A 535 -21.69 -42.05 34.30
C ILE A 535 -22.92 -41.21 34.78
N GLU A 536 -23.64 -40.59 33.83
CA GLU A 536 -24.99 -40.98 33.35
C GLU A 536 -25.55 -39.99 32.31
N ALA A 537 -26.16 -40.54 31.26
CA ALA A 537 -26.89 -39.83 30.21
C ALA A 537 -28.35 -39.59 30.63
N PRO A 538 -29.03 -38.60 30.01
CA PRO A 538 -30.45 -38.79 29.72
C PRO A 538 -30.86 -38.38 28.31
N GLU A 539 -31.51 -39.36 27.67
CA GLU A 539 -32.80 -39.33 26.95
C GLU A 539 -33.16 -38.21 25.96
N ALA A 540 -33.60 -38.71 24.80
CA ALA A 540 -34.24 -38.00 23.72
C ALA A 540 -35.71 -37.67 24.04
N GLU A 541 -36.15 -36.46 23.71
CA GLU A 541 -37.56 -36.13 23.59
C GLU A 541 -37.94 -35.72 22.16
N ASN A 542 -39.01 -36.38 21.71
CA ASN A 542 -39.79 -36.14 20.50
C ASN A 542 -40.36 -34.72 20.44
N HIS A 543 -40.35 -34.12 19.25
CA HIS A 543 -41.46 -33.25 18.86
C HIS A 543 -41.95 -33.56 17.44
N SER A 544 -43.15 -34.14 17.39
CA SER A 544 -44.02 -34.20 16.22
C SER A 544 -44.83 -32.91 16.08
N ARG A 545 -45.01 -32.51 14.82
CA ARG A 545 -46.21 -31.90 14.19
C ARG A 545 -47.11 -31.02 15.05
N LYS A 546 -47.18 -29.73 14.69
CA LYS A 546 -48.34 -29.16 14.00
C LYS A 546 -47.94 -27.91 13.23
#